data_AF-K9TXN3-F1
#
_entry.id   AF-K9TXN3-F1
#
_cell.length_a   1.000
_cell.length_b   1.000
_cell.length_c   1.000
_cell.angle_alpha   90.00
_cell.angle_beta   90.00
_cell.angle_gamma   90.00
#
_symmetry.space_group_name_H-M   'P 1'
#
loop_
_entity.id
_entity.type
_entity.pdbx_description
1 polymer ?
#
loop_
_entity_poly.entity_id
_entity_poly.type
_entity_poly.pdbx_seq_one_letter_code
_entity_poly.pdbx_strand_id
1 'polypeptide(L)'
;MKQPLRIDITEKPHPKDIEFILQQLLAFNRDRAGEGHFQQLAIFLRNEGDRLAGGLIGSTYWQWLYIDILSIDETWRGQGYGHALLEAASKKKFICRVGNAHLTKKTNLQAAGSRHTAKQ
;
A
#
# COMPACT_ATOMS: atom_id res chain seq x y z
N MET A 1 -5.36 -15.96 -38.51
CA MET A 1 -5.95 -14.64 -38.17
C MET A 1 -6.41 -14.70 -36.71
N LYS A 2 -6.13 -13.69 -35.89
CA LYS A 2 -6.65 -13.65 -34.52
C LYS A 2 -8.15 -13.31 -34.55
N GLN A 3 -8.95 -14.00 -33.76
CA GLN A 3 -10.39 -13.73 -33.64
C GLN A 3 -10.62 -12.39 -32.92
N PRO A 4 -11.74 -11.69 -33.20
CA PRO A 4 -12.08 -10.45 -32.52
C PRO A 4 -12.36 -10.70 -31.03
N LEU A 5 -11.88 -9.79 -30.18
CA LEU A 5 -12.10 -9.83 -28.74
C LEU A 5 -13.33 -8.98 -28.37
N ARG A 6 -14.05 -9.39 -27.33
CA ARG A 6 -15.16 -8.66 -26.72
C ARG A 6 -14.81 -8.33 -25.26
N ILE A 7 -15.25 -7.17 -24.79
CA ILE A 7 -15.24 -6.80 -23.37
C ILE A 7 -16.51 -7.37 -22.72
N ASP A 8 -16.36 -8.05 -21.59
CA ASP A 8 -17.47 -8.55 -20.79
C ASP A 8 -17.39 -7.99 -19.35
N ILE A 9 -18.53 -7.56 -18.81
CA ILE A 9 -18.63 -6.92 -17.50
C ILE A 9 -19.66 -7.69 -16.68
N THR A 10 -19.22 -8.23 -15.53
CA THR A 10 -20.07 -9.04 -14.64
C THR A 10 -19.77 -8.75 -13.18
N GLU A 11 -20.81 -8.78 -12.34
CA GLU A 11 -20.68 -8.72 -10.88
C GLU A 11 -20.50 -10.11 -10.25
N LYS A 12 -20.71 -11.17 -11.04
CA LYS A 12 -20.57 -12.58 -10.62
C LYS A 12 -19.53 -13.28 -11.50
N PRO A 13 -18.24 -12.92 -11.35
CA PRO A 13 -17.18 -13.53 -12.13
C PRO A 13 -17.08 -15.03 -11.83
N HIS A 14 -16.78 -15.83 -12.85
CA HIS A 14 -16.53 -17.25 -12.66
C HIS A 14 -15.13 -17.44 -12.03
N PRO A 15 -14.97 -18.27 -10.99
CA PRO A 15 -13.68 -18.42 -10.30
C PRO A 15 -12.51 -18.80 -11.22
N LYS A 16 -12.78 -19.60 -12.27
CA LYS A 16 -11.75 -19.99 -13.25
C LYS A 16 -11.24 -18.82 -14.11
N ASP A 17 -12.09 -17.83 -14.41
CA ASP A 17 -11.68 -16.67 -15.21
C ASP A 17 -10.76 -15.78 -14.38
N ILE A 18 -11.07 -15.62 -13.08
CA ILE A 18 -10.20 -14.94 -12.12
C ILE A 18 -8.85 -15.67 -12.04
N GLU A 19 -8.88 -16.99 -11.83
CA GLU A 19 -7.67 -17.80 -11.70
C GLU A 19 -6.79 -17.70 -12.96
N PHE A 20 -7.39 -17.76 -14.15
CA PHE A 20 -6.67 -17.60 -15.42
C PHE A 20 -5.93 -16.25 -15.48
N ILE A 21 -6.61 -15.15 -15.16
CA ILE A 21 -6.02 -13.81 -15.16
C ILE A 21 -4.90 -13.71 -14.12
N LEU A 22 -5.12 -14.25 -12.91
CA LEU A 22 -4.12 -14.27 -11.84
C LEU A 22 -2.85 -15.03 -12.24
N GLN A 23 -2.98 -16.22 -12.84
CA GLN A 23 -1.83 -17.01 -13.26
C GLN A 23 -1.02 -16.29 -14.35
N GLN A 24 -1.69 -15.64 -15.30
CA GLN A 24 -1.01 -14.83 -16.32
C GLN A 24 -0.22 -13.66 -15.70
N LEU A 25 -0.80 -12.98 -14.70
CA LEU A 25 -0.13 -11.91 -13.97
C LEU A 25 1.06 -12.43 -13.15
N LEU A 26 0.88 -13.54 -12.43
CA LEU A 26 1.94 -14.18 -11.64
C LEU A 26 3.12 -14.61 -12.52
N ALA A 27 2.85 -15.23 -13.67
CA ALA A 27 3.87 -15.65 -14.62
C ALA A 27 4.66 -14.45 -15.17
N PHE A 28 3.95 -13.39 -15.58
CA PHE A 28 4.57 -12.16 -16.06
C PHE A 28 5.43 -11.47 -15.00
N ASN A 29 4.95 -11.42 -13.75
CA ASN A 29 5.67 -10.77 -12.66
C ASN A 29 6.85 -11.60 -12.15
N ARG A 30 6.75 -12.93 -12.12
CA ARG A 30 7.86 -13.82 -11.75
C ARG A 30 9.06 -13.61 -12.67
N ASP A 31 8.82 -13.46 -13.96
CA ASP A 31 9.86 -13.28 -14.98
C ASP A 31 10.57 -11.91 -14.87
N ARG A 32 9.87 -10.89 -14.35
CA ARG A 32 10.38 -9.50 -14.31
C ARG A 32 10.86 -9.02 -12.95
N ALA A 33 10.20 -9.42 -11.88
CA ALA A 33 10.43 -8.94 -10.52
C ALA A 33 11.11 -9.99 -9.62
N GLY A 34 11.32 -11.21 -10.12
CA GLY A 34 11.85 -12.33 -9.34
C GLY A 34 10.79 -12.93 -8.40
N GLU A 35 11.24 -13.71 -7.42
CA GLU A 35 10.35 -14.25 -6.39
C GLU A 35 9.68 -13.09 -5.62
N GLY A 36 8.38 -13.19 -5.41
CA GLY A 36 7.60 -12.20 -4.67
C GLY A 36 8.02 -12.11 -3.21
N HIS A 37 9.11 -11.38 -2.96
CA HIS A 37 9.62 -11.15 -1.61
C HIS A 37 8.67 -10.19 -0.90
N PHE A 38 7.69 -10.77 -0.23
CA PHE A 38 6.93 -10.05 0.78
C PHE A 38 7.87 -9.63 1.90
N GLN A 39 7.91 -8.34 2.21
CA GLN A 39 8.63 -7.82 3.38
C GLN A 39 7.75 -6.87 4.16
N GLN A 40 7.61 -7.12 5.46
CA GLN A 40 6.91 -6.21 6.35
C GLN A 40 7.74 -4.93 6.57
N LEU A 41 7.06 -3.79 6.56
CA LEU A 41 7.64 -2.48 6.82
C LEU A 41 7.01 -1.86 8.05
N ALA A 42 7.83 -1.49 9.02
CA ALA A 42 7.42 -0.64 10.13
C ALA A 42 8.45 0.49 10.29
N ILE A 43 7.96 1.72 10.39
CA ILE A 43 8.75 2.93 10.65
C ILE A 43 8.07 3.67 11.78
N PHE A 44 8.80 3.96 12.85
CA PHE A 44 8.25 4.59 14.03
C PHE A 44 8.78 6.01 14.17
N LEU A 45 7.88 6.93 14.53
CA LEU A 45 8.22 8.27 14.97
C LEU A 45 8.22 8.25 16.51
N ARG A 46 9.32 8.66 17.12
CA ARG A 46 9.47 8.72 18.58
C ARG A 46 9.92 10.11 19.02
N ASN A 47 9.46 10.53 20.19
CA ASN A 47 9.90 11.78 20.81
C ASN A 47 11.17 11.58 21.66
N GLU A 48 11.65 12.66 22.30
CA GLU A 48 12.86 12.65 23.14
C GLU A 48 12.79 11.65 24.31
N GLY A 49 11.59 11.30 24.79
CA GLY A 49 11.38 10.31 25.84
C GLY A 49 11.19 8.88 25.32
N ASP A 50 11.56 8.59 24.07
CA ASP A 50 11.37 7.31 23.37
C ASP A 50 9.90 6.85 23.24
N ARG A 51 8.94 7.75 23.46
CA ARG A 51 7.50 7.46 23.33
C ARG A 51 7.08 7.55 21.87
N LEU A 52 6.20 6.63 21.45
CA LEU A 52 5.63 6.63 20.10
C LEU A 52 4.78 7.89 19.88
N ALA A 53 5.22 8.72 18.95
CA ALA A 53 4.49 9.90 18.46
C ALA A 53 3.79 9.62 17.12
N GLY A 54 4.00 8.43 16.54
CA GLY A 54 3.38 8.03 15.28
C GLY A 54 4.17 6.92 14.59
N GLY A 55 3.78 6.61 13.35
CA GLY A 55 4.48 5.65 12.53
C GLY A 55 3.77 5.31 11.22
N LEU A 56 4.47 4.53 10.42
CA LEU A 56 4.02 3.94 9.16
C LEU A 56 4.19 2.42 9.26
N ILE A 57 3.11 1.69 9.03
CA ILE A 57 3.10 0.23 8.88
C ILE A 57 2.67 -0.07 7.46
N GLY A 58 3.35 -1.03 6.85
CA GLY A 58 3.11 -1.42 5.47
C GLY A 58 3.75 -2.76 5.16
N SER A 59 3.74 -3.07 3.88
CA SER A 59 4.45 -4.20 3.33
C SER A 59 4.98 -3.86 1.95
N THR A 60 5.94 -4.63 1.49
CA THR A 60 6.41 -4.55 0.11
C THR A 60 6.28 -5.89 -0.57
N TYR A 61 5.90 -5.87 -1.85
CA TYR A 61 5.78 -7.06 -2.68
C TYR A 61 6.12 -6.69 -4.12
N TRP A 62 6.93 -7.49 -4.81
CA TRP A 62 7.39 -7.19 -6.18
C TRP A 62 7.86 -5.74 -6.39
N GLN A 63 8.61 -5.21 -5.41
CA GLN A 63 9.11 -3.81 -5.41
C GLN A 63 8.02 -2.73 -5.31
N TRP A 64 6.79 -3.10 -4.99
CA TRP A 64 5.71 -2.17 -4.69
C TRP A 64 5.65 -1.93 -3.20
N LEU A 65 5.39 -0.68 -2.81
CA LEU A 65 5.12 -0.30 -1.42
C LEU A 65 3.61 -0.27 -1.19
N TYR A 66 3.14 -1.04 -0.22
CA TYR A 66 1.80 -0.99 0.31
C TYR A 66 1.84 -0.36 1.70
N ILE A 67 1.02 0.68 1.92
CA ILE A 67 0.90 1.34 3.23
C ILE A 67 -0.41 0.91 3.85
N ASP A 68 -0.33 0.15 4.95
CA ASP A 68 -1.47 -0.30 5.73
C ASP A 68 -1.97 0.82 6.65
N ILE A 69 -1.05 1.45 7.37
CA ILE A 69 -1.34 2.45 8.40
C ILE A 69 -0.31 3.56 8.34
N LEU A 70 -0.78 4.82 8.37
CA LEU A 70 0.04 5.99 8.63
C LEU A 70 -0.68 6.84 9.67
N SER A 71 -0.06 7.04 10.82
CA SER A 71 -0.65 7.83 11.90
C SER A 71 0.41 8.67 12.60
N ILE A 72 0.01 9.87 12.97
CA ILE A 72 0.80 10.80 13.77
C ILE A 72 -0.12 11.32 14.87
N ASP A 73 0.40 11.29 16.08
CA ASP A 73 -0.24 11.87 17.24
C ASP A 73 -0.58 13.34 16.96
N GLU A 74 -1.75 13.77 17.40
CA GLU A 74 -2.32 15.07 17.04
C GLU A 74 -1.40 16.24 17.41
N THR A 75 -0.65 16.13 18.50
CA THR A 75 0.30 17.16 18.96
C THR A 75 1.46 17.39 17.99
N TRP A 76 1.77 16.42 17.12
CA TRP A 76 2.88 16.47 16.17
C TRP A 76 2.42 16.71 14.72
N ARG A 77 1.12 16.89 14.47
CA ARG A 77 0.60 17.15 13.12
C ARG A 77 0.97 18.56 12.64
N GLY A 78 0.99 18.74 11.32
CA GLY A 78 1.35 20.02 10.68
C GLY A 78 2.85 20.32 10.64
N GLN A 79 3.70 19.45 11.20
CA GLN A 79 5.15 19.65 11.29
C GLN A 79 5.97 18.87 10.24
N GLY A 80 5.31 18.29 9.23
CA GLY A 80 5.98 17.59 8.14
C GLY A 80 6.40 16.13 8.42
N TYR A 81 6.18 15.60 9.62
CA TYR A 81 6.57 14.21 9.95
C TYR A 81 5.91 13.15 9.06
N GLY A 82 4.70 13.41 8.54
CA GLY A 82 4.03 12.48 7.61
C GLY A 82 4.80 12.33 6.31
N HIS A 83 5.31 13.45 5.79
CA HIS A 83 6.17 13.45 4.61
C HIS A 83 7.50 12.74 4.91
N ALA A 84 8.11 13.02 6.06
CA ALA A 84 9.35 12.36 6.48
C ALA A 84 9.21 10.83 6.59
N LEU A 85 8.08 10.34 7.11
CA LEU A 85 7.77 8.91 7.17
C LEU A 85 7.64 8.28 5.77
N LEU A 86 7.00 8.99 4.84
CA LEU A 86 6.87 8.54 3.45
C LEU A 86 8.20 8.54 2.70
N GLU A 87 9.04 9.56 2.91
CA GLU A 87 10.40 9.59 2.36
C GLU A 87 11.26 8.46 2.92
N ALA A 88 11.16 8.17 4.22
CA ALA A 88 11.87 7.06 4.82
C ALA A 88 11.43 5.72 4.22
N ALA A 89 10.13 5.57 3.92
CA ALA A 89 9.59 4.39 3.26
C ALA A 89 10.06 4.26 1.79
N SER A 90 10.15 5.36 1.05
CA SER A 90 10.59 5.34 -0.36
C SER A 90 12.11 5.19 -0.53
N LYS A 91 12.91 5.66 0.45
CA LYS A 91 14.37 5.49 0.48
C LYS A 91 14.81 4.06 0.83
N LYS A 92 13.96 3.26 1.48
CA LYS A 92 14.18 1.81 1.49
C LYS A 92 14.13 1.32 0.04
N LYS A 93 15.20 0.65 -0.37
CA LYS A 93 15.58 0.35 -1.76
C LYS A 93 14.46 -0.35 -2.54
N PHE A 94 13.56 0.42 -3.14
CA PHE A 94 12.59 -0.05 -4.12
C PHE A 94 12.81 0.76 -5.40
N ILE A 95 13.57 0.19 -6.34
CA ILE A 95 13.68 0.75 -7.69
C ILE A 95 12.31 0.55 -8.34
N CYS A 96 11.43 1.55 -8.22
CA CYS A 96 10.17 1.55 -8.93
C CYS A 96 10.44 1.89 -10.40
N ARG A 97 10.69 0.86 -11.22
CA ARG A 97 10.66 1.02 -12.68
C ARG A 97 9.20 0.90 -13.11
N VAL A 98 8.53 2.05 -13.22
CA VAL A 98 7.15 2.14 -13.71
C VAL A 98 7.12 1.58 -15.13
N GLY A 99 6.49 0.43 -15.29
CA GLY A 99 6.34 -0.25 -16.58
C GLY A 99 5.00 -0.98 -16.61
N ASN A 100 3.92 -0.22 -16.78
CA ASN A 100 2.57 -0.66 -17.11
C ASN A 100 2.04 -1.90 -16.36
N ALA A 101 1.54 -1.69 -15.14
CA ALA A 101 0.44 -2.47 -14.60
C ALA A 101 -0.41 -1.57 -13.69
N HIS A 102 -1.63 -1.28 -14.13
CA HIS A 102 -2.66 -0.58 -13.38
C HIS A 102 -3.49 -1.60 -12.60
N LEU A 103 -3.64 -1.42 -11.28
CA LEU A 103 -4.91 -1.46 -10.53
C LEU A 103 -4.68 -1.26 -9.00
N THR A 104 -5.74 -0.81 -8.33
CA THR A 104 -5.75 0.27 -7.31
C THR A 104 -6.00 -0.15 -5.85
N LYS A 105 -5.37 0.62 -4.94
CA LYS A 105 -5.80 1.13 -3.60
C LYS A 105 -6.75 0.31 -2.71
N LYS A 106 -6.30 0.07 -1.46
CA LYS A 106 -7.10 0.22 -0.22
C LYS A 106 -6.27 0.95 0.85
N THR A 107 -6.08 2.25 0.68
CA THR A 107 -5.69 3.11 1.81
C THR A 107 -6.95 3.34 2.64
N ASN A 108 -7.16 2.56 3.70
CA ASN A 108 -8.22 2.83 4.67
C ASN A 108 -7.72 3.96 5.59
N LEU A 109 -7.70 5.18 5.08
CA LEU A 109 -7.39 6.36 5.87
C LEU A 109 -8.67 6.76 6.62
N GLN A 110 -8.92 6.15 7.78
CA GLN A 110 -9.86 6.71 8.74
C GLN A 110 -9.17 7.86 9.47
N ALA A 111 -9.42 9.07 9.01
CA ALA A 111 -9.07 10.30 9.72
C ALA A 111 -10.35 11.13 9.94
N ALA A 112 -10.50 11.62 11.18
CA ALA A 112 -11.50 12.53 11.73
C ALA A 112 -12.87 11.91 12.09
N GLY A 113 -13.39 12.04 13.32
CA GLY A 113 -12.92 12.79 14.48
C GLY A 113 -13.75 12.44 15.71
N SER A 114 -13.08 12.30 16.85
CA SER A 114 -13.76 12.18 18.14
C SER A 114 -14.24 13.56 18.57
N ARG A 115 -15.55 13.80 18.46
CA ARG A 115 -16.16 14.98 19.10
C ARG A 115 -15.98 14.85 20.61
N HIS A 116 -15.41 15.90 21.19
CA HIS A 116 -15.60 16.24 22.58
C HIS A 116 -17.09 16.20 22.94
N THR A 117 -17.45 15.41 23.94
CA THR A 117 -18.37 15.84 24.98
C THR A 117 -17.80 15.43 26.32
N ALA A 118 -17.33 16.45 27.04
CA ALA A 118 -17.00 16.37 28.44
C ALA A 118 -18.28 16.16 29.27
N LYS A 119 -18.09 15.53 30.43
CA LYS A 119 -18.98 15.37 31.58
C LYS A 119 -20.08 16.44 31.72
N GLN A 120 -21.29 15.97 32.01
CA GLN A 120 -21.93 16.09 33.33
C GLN A 120 -23.01 15.01 33.48
#